data_AF-A0AA42P3R6-F1
#
_entry.id   AF-A0AA42P3R6-F1
#
_cell.length_a   1.000
_cell.length_b   1.000
_cell.length_c   1.000
_cell.angle_alpha   90.00
_cell.angle_beta   90.00
_cell.angle_gamma   90.00
#
_symmetry.space_group_name_H-M   'P 1'
#
loop_
_entity.id
_entity.type
_entity.pdbx_description
1 polymer ?
#
loop_
_entity_poly.entity_id
_entity_poly.type
_entity_poly.pdbx_seq_one_letter_code
_entity_poly.pdbx_strand_id
1 'polypeptide(L)'
;MSTPVSVRAALLEFATRKNPFGDTDLGVQRFQQADASIAGAIETLECAREWITEVGDRKGIPNGGTLQRIDTALARLKGETA
;
A
#
# COMPACT_ATOMS: atom_id res chain seq x y z
N MET A 1 -5.61 -10.74 19.84
CA MET A 1 -4.87 -10.76 18.56
C MET A 1 -5.09 -9.42 17.90
N SER A 2 -4.03 -8.65 17.63
CA SER A 2 -4.14 -7.32 17.04
C SER A 2 -4.43 -7.44 15.54
N THR A 3 -5.55 -6.88 15.08
CA THR A 3 -5.89 -6.82 13.66
C THR A 3 -4.77 -6.10 12.90
N PRO A 4 -4.26 -6.62 11.78
CA PRO A 4 -3.30 -5.88 10.98
C PRO A 4 -3.97 -4.59 10.48
N VAL A 5 -3.42 -3.46 10.89
CA VAL A 5 -3.88 -2.15 10.47
C VAL A 5 -3.17 -1.83 9.15
N SER A 6 -3.94 -1.61 8.08
CA SER A 6 -3.38 -1.15 6.80
C SER A 6 -2.67 0.19 6.99
N VAL A 7 -1.64 0.49 6.19
CA VAL A 7 -0.96 1.79 6.25
C VAL A 7 -1.95 2.95 6.09
N ARG A 8 -2.95 2.76 5.22
CA ARG A 8 -4.05 3.70 5.01
C ARG A 8 -4.89 3.91 6.27
N ALA A 9 -5.27 2.84 6.97
CA ALA A 9 -6.06 2.91 8.19
C ALA A 9 -5.29 3.60 9.33
N ALA A 10 -3.99 3.32 9.47
CA ALA A 10 -3.14 3.97 10.46
C ALA A 10 -3.00 5.48 10.21
N LEU A 11 -2.86 5.88 8.95
CA LEU A 11 -2.80 7.29 8.57
C LEU A 11 -4.14 8.01 8.77
N LEU A 12 -5.26 7.33 8.52
CA LEU A 12 -6.60 7.89 8.74
C LEU A 12 -6.85 8.09 10.23
N GLU A 13 -6.51 7.12 11.07
CA GLU A 13 -6.60 7.25 12.53
C GLU A 13 -5.76 8.42 13.03
N PHE A 14 -4.53 8.56 12.54
CA PHE A 14 -3.67 9.69 12.88
C PHE A 14 -4.28 11.04 12.47
N ALA A 15 -4.81 11.13 11.24
CA ALA A 15 -5.36 12.37 10.70
C ALA A 15 -6.70 12.79 11.32
N THR A 16 -7.47 11.83 11.84
CA THR A 16 -8.78 12.07 12.48
C THR A 16 -8.69 12.15 14.00
N ARG A 17 -7.52 11.92 14.59
CA ARG A 17 -7.30 12.03 16.04
C ARG A 17 -7.55 13.47 16.48
N LYS A 18 -8.43 13.66 17.46
CA LYS A 18 -8.69 14.99 18.05
C LYS A 18 -7.37 15.61 18.51
N ASN A 19 -6.99 16.71 17.85
CA ASN A 19 -5.84 17.50 18.27
C ASN A 19 -6.28 18.43 19.42
N PRO A 20 -5.73 18.29 20.64
CA PRO A 20 -6.08 19.16 21.76
C PRO A 20 -5.69 20.63 21.54
N PHE A 21 -4.91 20.92 20.48
CA PHE A 21 -4.48 22.26 20.09
C PHE A 21 -5.25 22.83 18.89
N GLY A 22 -6.36 22.20 18.47
CA GLY A 22 -7.23 22.65 17.38
C GLY A 22 -7.14 21.78 16.13
N ASP A 23 -8.29 21.53 15.50
CA ASP A 23 -8.38 20.80 14.23
C ASP A 23 -7.59 21.57 13.17
N THR A 24 -6.56 20.94 12.62
CA THR A 24 -5.83 21.51 11.49
C THR A 24 -6.29 20.79 10.23
N ASP A 25 -6.97 21.50 9.33
CA ASP A 25 -7.26 21.07 7.95
C ASP A 25 -6.02 20.48 7.24
N LEU A 26 -4.83 20.87 7.71
CA LEU A 26 -3.53 20.35 7.34
C LEU A 26 -3.38 18.83 7.53
N GLY A 27 -3.97 18.26 8.60
CA GLY A 27 -3.92 16.82 8.87
C GLY A 27 -4.70 16.00 7.84
N VAL A 28 -5.89 16.49 7.48
CA VAL A 28 -6.74 15.88 6.46
C VAL A 28 -6.12 16.03 5.06
N GLN A 29 -5.56 17.20 4.73
CA GLN A 29 -4.84 17.38 3.45
C GLN A 29 -3.63 16.47 3.32
N ARG A 30 -2.81 16.35 4.37
CA ARG A 30 -1.65 15.44 4.39
C ARG A 30 -2.09 13.98 4.28
N PHE A 31 -3.21 13.61 4.90
CA PHE A 31 -3.80 12.29 4.73
C PHE A 31 -4.20 12.04 3.28
N GLN A 32 -4.93 12.97 2.65
CA GLN A 32 -5.34 12.83 1.24
C GLN A 32 -4.14 12.67 0.30
N GLN A 33 -3.07 13.43 0.52
CA GLN A 33 -1.82 13.29 -0.24
C GLN A 33 -1.15 11.93 -0.02
N ALA A 34 -1.09 11.46 1.22
CA ALA A 34 -0.53 10.15 1.54
C ALA A 34 -1.41 9.02 0.96
N ASP A 35 -2.72 9.18 0.96
CA ASP A 35 -3.68 8.22 0.39
C ASP A 35 -3.50 8.10 -1.13
N ALA A 36 -3.39 9.23 -1.83
CA ALA A 36 -3.08 9.25 -3.25
C ALA A 36 -1.73 8.58 -3.57
N SER A 37 -0.72 8.78 -2.71
CA SER A 37 0.59 8.15 -2.85
C SER A 37 0.53 6.64 -2.65
N ILE A 38 -0.28 6.16 -1.69
CA ILE A 38 -0.53 4.73 -1.46
C ILE A 38 -1.24 4.11 -2.65
N ALA A 39 -2.27 4.77 -3.20
CA ALA A 39 -2.97 4.32 -4.39
C ALA A 39 -2.02 4.17 -5.59
N GLY A 40 -1.18 5.18 -5.84
CA GLY A 40 -0.17 5.12 -6.91
C GLY A 40 0.87 4.02 -6.69
N ALA A 41 1.26 3.75 -5.44
CA ALA A 41 2.17 2.64 -5.12
C ALA A 41 1.53 1.27 -5.38
N ILE A 42 0.24 1.11 -5.07
CA ILE A 42 -0.51 -0.12 -5.36
C ILE A 42 -0.57 -0.36 -6.87
N GLU A 43 -0.99 0.64 -7.65
CA GLU A 43 -1.08 0.57 -9.11
C GLU A 43 0.28 0.22 -9.74
N THR A 44 1.34 0.87 -9.27
CA THR A 44 2.71 0.61 -9.76
C THR A 44 3.14 -0.83 -9.49
N LEU A 45 2.84 -1.37 -8.30
CA LEU A 45 3.18 -2.74 -7.93
C LEU A 45 2.35 -3.78 -8.70
N GLU A 46 1.08 -3.50 -8.95
CA GLU A 46 0.21 -4.35 -9.78
C GLU A 46 0.73 -4.41 -11.22
N CYS A 47 1.06 -3.27 -11.82
CA CYS A 47 1.67 -3.19 -13.15
C CYS A 47 3.03 -3.93 -13.21
N ALA A 48 3.89 -3.74 -12.20
CA ALA A 48 5.17 -4.45 -12.12
C ALA A 48 4.98 -5.97 -12.04
N ARG A 49 3.97 -6.44 -11.30
CA ARG A 49 3.63 -7.87 -11.18
C ARG A 49 3.24 -8.47 -12.53
N GLU A 50 2.40 -7.77 -13.30
CA GLU A 50 1.98 -8.17 -14.64
C GLU A 50 3.19 -8.28 -15.58
N TRP A 51 4.03 -7.24 -15.64
CA TRP A 51 5.24 -7.22 -16.45
C TRP A 51 6.21 -8.36 -16.12
N ILE A 52 6.44 -8.61 -14.83
CA ILE A 52 7.33 -9.70 -14.37
C ILE A 52 6.76 -11.06 -14.76
N THR A 53 5.43 -11.23 -14.69
CA THR A 53 4.75 -12.46 -15.10
C THR A 53 4.91 -12.66 -16.61
N GLU A 54 4.58 -11.66 -17.43
CA GLU A 54 4.69 -11.72 -18.90
C GLU A 54 6.13 -12.01 -19.34
N VAL A 55 7.11 -11.30 -18.78
CA VAL A 55 8.53 -11.51 -19.11
C VAL A 55 8.99 -12.89 -18.65
N GLY A 56 8.59 -13.32 -17.45
CA GLY A 56 8.89 -14.65 -16.91
C GLY A 56 8.40 -15.77 -17.82
N ASP A 57 7.14 -15.71 -18.23
CA ASP A 57 6.52 -16.71 -19.11
C ASP A 57 7.17 -16.72 -20.49
N ARG A 58 7.37 -15.55 -21.11
CA ARG A 58 7.97 -15.42 -22.44
C ARG A 58 9.43 -15.87 -22.48
N LYS A 59 10.16 -15.73 -21.37
CA LYS A 59 11.61 -16.02 -21.31
C LYS A 59 11.95 -17.30 -20.53
N GLY A 60 10.97 -17.97 -19.95
CA GLY A 60 11.18 -19.12 -19.06
C GLY A 60 11.97 -18.77 -17.80
N ILE A 61 11.86 -17.52 -17.32
CA ILE A 61 12.59 -17.06 -16.12
C ILE A 61 11.72 -17.33 -14.89
N PRO A 62 12.19 -18.16 -13.95
CA PRO A 62 11.46 -18.36 -12.70
C PRO A 62 11.47 -17.07 -11.88
N ASN A 63 10.28 -16.54 -11.62
CA ASN A 63 10.05 -15.24 -10.97
C ASN A 63 9.28 -15.36 -9.64
N GLY A 64 8.97 -16.59 -9.18
CA GLY A 64 8.09 -16.83 -8.01
C GLY A 64 8.52 -16.11 -6.73
N GLY A 65 9.82 -16.06 -6.42
CA GLY A 65 10.32 -15.32 -5.25
C GLY A 65 10.17 -13.80 -5.36
N THR A 66 10.24 -13.25 -6.58
CA THR A 66 10.00 -11.83 -6.84
C THR A 66 8.51 -11.52 -6.74
N LEU A 67 7.66 -12.34 -7.36
CA LEU A 67 6.20 -12.21 -7.29
C LEU A 67 5.70 -12.27 -5.84
N GLN A 68 6.21 -13.21 -5.04
CA GLN A 68 5.83 -13.33 -3.62
C GLN A 68 6.20 -12.09 -2.79
N ARG A 69 7.32 -11.41 -3.10
CA ARG A 69 7.71 -10.16 -2.46
C ARG A 69 6.79 -9.00 -2.86
N ILE A 70 6.36 -8.96 -4.11
CA ILE A 70 5.38 -7.97 -4.61
C ILE A 70 4.02 -8.22 -3.93
N ASP A 71 3.55 -9.46 -3.88
CA ASP A 71 2.29 -9.84 -3.23
C ASP A 71 2.31 -9.46 -1.73
N THR A 72 3.43 -9.68 -1.05
CA THR A 72 3.61 -9.26 0.36
C THR A 72 3.54 -7.74 0.51
N ALA A 73 4.14 -6.97 -0.41
CA ALA A 73 4.10 -5.52 -0.37
C ALA A 73 2.68 -4.99 -0.63
N LEU A 74 1.97 -5.58 -1.60
CA LEU A 74 0.57 -5.28 -1.89
C LEU A 74 -0.33 -5.57 -0.69
N ALA A 75 -0.18 -6.73 -0.06
CA ALA A 75 -0.95 -7.10 1.12
C ALA A 75 -0.77 -6.08 2.26
N ARG A 76 0.47 -5.61 2.51
CA ARG A 76 0.76 -4.57 3.51
C ARG A 76 0.11 -3.23 3.19
N LEU A 77 0.10 -2.82 1.93
CA LEU A 77 -0.53 -1.56 1.50
C LEU A 77 -2.06 -1.64 1.57
N LYS A 78 -2.63 -2.78 1.16
CA LYS A 78 -4.08 -3.03 1.16
C LYS A 78 -4.64 -3.33 2.55
N GLY A 79 -3.80 -3.78 3.49
CA GLY A 79 -4.24 -4.25 4.81
C GLY A 79 -4.74 -5.69 4.83
N GLU A 80 -4.37 -6.48 3.83
CA GLU A 80 -4.68 -7.89 3.76
C GLU A 80 -3.65 -8.65 4.62
N THR A 81 -4.11 -9.56 5.48
CA THR A 81 -3.20 -10.54 6.11
C THR A 81 -2.61 -11.41 5.01
N ALA A 82 -1.28 -11.37 4.87
CA ALA A 82 -0.51 -12.31 4.06
C ALA A 82 -0.66 -13.75 4.56
#